data_AF-A0A3D3NW06-F1
#
_entry.id   AF-A0A3D3NW06-F1
#
_cell.length_a   1.000
_cell.length_b   1.000
_cell.length_c   1.000
_cell.angle_alpha   90.00
_cell.angle_beta   90.00
_cell.angle_gamma   90.00
#
_symmetry.space_group_name_H-M   'P 1'
#
loop_
_entity.id
_entity.type
_entity.pdbx_description
1 polymer ?
#
loop_
_entity_poly.entity_id
_entity_poly.type
_entity_poly.pdbx_seq_one_letter_code
_entity_poly.pdbx_strand_id
1 'polypeptide(L)'
;MKGKTKRSCRVWHVCHTRDMKMTMHINEDVLADVMEITGASSKTAAVERALTEMVRKHRLKCVLREGMGMTPEEIRESYDFSHADLPETPLSFERKPVKYSAKNAGKSSR
;
A
#
# COMPACT_ATOMS: atom_id res chain seq x y z
N MET A 1 11.63 -30.64 46.18
CA MET A 1 11.22 -29.36 45.56
C MET A 1 10.80 -29.65 44.12
N LYS A 2 9.50 -29.61 43.80
CA LYS A 2 8.99 -29.96 42.46
C LYS A 2 9.05 -28.72 41.55
N GLY A 3 10.01 -28.69 40.62
CA GLY A 3 10.13 -27.65 39.60
C GLY A 3 8.96 -27.72 38.62
N LYS A 4 8.14 -26.68 38.59
CA LYS A 4 7.03 -26.56 37.64
C LYS A 4 7.60 -26.13 36.29
N THR A 5 7.68 -27.06 35.34
CA THR A 5 8.00 -26.79 33.94
C THR A 5 6.90 -25.92 33.34
N LYS A 6 7.24 -24.68 32.95
CA LYS A 6 6.32 -23.79 32.25
C LYS A 6 6.05 -24.36 30.86
N ARG A 7 4.89 -25.00 30.68
CA ARG A 7 4.36 -25.35 29.36
C ARG A 7 3.94 -24.04 28.68
N SER A 8 4.82 -23.46 27.87
CA SER A 8 4.42 -22.38 26.97
C SER A 8 3.50 -22.97 25.90
N CYS A 9 2.24 -22.52 25.91
CA CYS A 9 1.24 -22.97 24.97
C CYS A 9 1.51 -22.35 23.60
N ARG A 10 2.23 -23.06 22.73
CA ARG A 10 2.53 -22.64 21.33
C ARG A 10 1.28 -22.33 20.49
N VAL A 11 0.10 -22.81 20.92
CA VAL A 11 -1.19 -22.60 20.24
C VAL A 11 -1.64 -21.13 20.29
N TRP A 12 -1.27 -20.38 21.33
CA TRP A 12 -1.73 -18.98 21.48
C TRP A 12 -1.08 -18.01 20.49
N HIS A 13 0.18 -18.25 20.09
CA HIS A 13 0.89 -17.37 19.16
C HIS A 13 0.40 -17.49 17.71
N VAL A 14 -0.17 -18.65 17.34
CA VAL A 14 -0.64 -18.93 15.97
C VAL A 14 -2.06 -18.36 15.72
N CYS A 15 -2.89 -18.24 16.76
CA CYS A 15 -4.25 -17.69 16.62
C CYS A 15 -4.30 -16.16 16.41
N HIS A 16 -3.23 -15.42 16.70
CA HIS A 16 -3.24 -13.94 16.62
C HIS A 16 -2.66 -13.38 15.32
N THR A 17 -2.06 -14.20 14.46
CA THR A 17 -1.33 -13.75 13.26
C THR A 17 -2.07 -13.99 11.94
N ARG A 18 -3.24 -14.64 11.97
CA ARG A 18 -3.99 -14.95 10.74
C ARG A 18 -5.25 -14.13 10.51
N ASP A 19 -5.88 -13.53 11.54
CA ASP A 19 -7.04 -12.66 11.35
C ASP A 19 -7.21 -11.70 12.54
N MET A 20 -6.69 -10.48 12.42
CA MET A 20 -7.09 -9.38 13.29
C MET A 20 -8.24 -8.62 12.62
N LYS A 21 -9.47 -8.87 13.09
CA LYS A 21 -10.64 -8.09 12.66
C LYS A 21 -10.83 -6.90 13.59
N MET A 22 -10.78 -5.69 13.02
CA MET A 22 -11.14 -4.46 13.70
C MET A 22 -12.31 -3.81 12.99
N THR A 23 -13.23 -3.21 13.74
CA THR A 23 -14.36 -2.46 13.20
C THR A 23 -14.09 -0.97 13.36
N MET A 24 -14.15 -0.23 12.26
CA MET A 24 -13.99 1.23 12.23
C MET A 24 -14.95 1.81 11.18
N HIS A 25 -15.48 2.99 11.44
CA HIS A 25 -16.31 3.72 10.48
C HIS A 25 -15.44 4.64 9.64
N ILE A 26 -15.49 4.46 8.32
CA ILE A 26 -14.78 5.27 7.33
C ILE A 26 -15.84 5.83 6.38
N ASN A 27 -15.67 7.08 5.94
CA ASN A 27 -16.52 7.66 4.90
C ASN A 27 -16.36 6.84 3.60
N GLU A 28 -17.46 6.41 3.00
CA GLU A 28 -17.47 5.57 1.80
C GLU A 28 -16.89 6.29 0.58
N ASP A 29 -17.05 7.62 0.48
CA ASP A 29 -16.48 8.41 -0.63
C ASP A 29 -14.95 8.40 -0.57
N VAL A 30 -14.41 8.62 0.63
CA VAL A 30 -12.96 8.55 0.89
C VAL A 30 -12.43 7.15 0.59
N LEU A 31 -13.17 6.11 0.95
CA LEU A 31 -12.76 4.74 0.69
C LEU A 31 -12.78 4.40 -0.80
N ALA A 32 -13.76 4.92 -1.56
CA ALA A 32 -13.81 4.79 -3.00
C ALA A 32 -12.60 5.46 -3.67
N ASP A 33 -12.25 6.69 -3.25
CA ASP A 33 -11.06 7.39 -3.75
C ASP A 33 -9.78 6.60 -3.46
N VAL A 34 -9.65 6.06 -2.24
CA VAL A 34 -8.48 5.24 -1.85
C VAL A 34 -8.41 3.96 -2.70
N MET A 35 -9.55 3.33 -3.00
CA MET A 35 -9.60 2.17 -3.90
C MET A 35 -9.17 2.54 -5.33
N GLU A 36 -9.60 3.69 -5.86
CA GLU A 36 -9.17 4.18 -7.18
C GLU A 36 -7.66 4.44 -7.21
N ILE A 37 -7.14 5.17 -6.22
CA ILE A 37 -5.72 5.53 -6.13
C ILE A 37 -4.82 4.29 -5.98
N THR A 38 -5.23 3.32 -5.16
CA THR A 38 -4.42 2.12 -4.84
C THR A 38 -4.62 0.97 -5.83
N GLY A 39 -5.66 1.05 -6.68
CA GLY A 39 -6.07 -0.02 -7.59
C GLY A 39 -6.50 -1.31 -6.88
N ALA A 40 -6.92 -1.22 -5.61
CA ALA A 40 -7.24 -2.40 -4.81
C ALA A 40 -8.66 -2.92 -5.10
N SER A 41 -8.81 -4.24 -5.17
CA SER A 41 -10.10 -4.90 -5.43
C SER A 41 -10.99 -5.02 -4.20
N SER A 42 -10.47 -4.79 -3.00
CA SER A 42 -11.22 -4.88 -1.74
C SER A 42 -10.93 -3.70 -0.80
N LYS A 43 -11.92 -3.34 0.02
CA LYS A 43 -11.83 -2.26 1.02
C LYS A 43 -10.65 -2.46 1.98
N THR A 44 -10.47 -3.68 2.47
CA THR A 44 -9.35 -4.02 3.37
C THR A 44 -8.00 -3.83 2.69
N ALA A 45 -7.85 -4.35 1.46
CA ALA A 45 -6.60 -4.22 0.72
C ALA A 45 -6.29 -2.75 0.37
N ALA A 46 -7.32 -1.93 0.13
CA ALA A 46 -7.17 -0.51 -0.13
C ALA A 46 -6.58 0.22 1.09
N VAL A 47 -7.14 -0.04 2.28
CA VAL A 47 -6.66 0.54 3.55
C VAL A 47 -5.25 0.07 3.87
N GLU A 48 -4.99 -1.24 3.75
CA GLU A 48 -3.65 -1.81 3.99
C GLU A 48 -2.59 -1.18 3.07
N ARG A 49 -2.89 -1.06 1.77
CA ARG A 49 -2.02 -0.39 0.79
C ARG A 49 -1.83 1.08 1.11
N ALA A 50 -2.90 1.81 1.44
CA ALA A 50 -2.82 3.23 1.75
C ALA A 50 -1.91 3.51 2.96
N LEU A 51 -2.08 2.74 4.04
CA LEU A 51 -1.24 2.86 5.24
C LEU A 51 0.22 2.50 4.95
N THR A 52 0.44 1.42 4.19
CA THR A 52 1.78 1.00 3.79
C THR A 52 2.47 2.06 2.95
N GLU A 53 1.78 2.61 1.95
CA GLU A 53 2.30 3.67 1.08
C GLU A 53 2.56 4.98 1.83
N MET A 54 1.71 5.32 2.80
CA MET A 54 1.92 6.49 3.65
C MET A 54 3.24 6.36 4.44
N VAL A 55 3.47 5.20 5.06
CA VAL A 55 4.72 4.93 5.79
C VAL A 55 5.92 4.89 4.83
N ARG A 56 5.78 4.26 3.66
CA ARG A 56 6.85 4.21 2.65
C ARG A 56 7.26 5.61 2.19
N LYS A 57 6.29 6.48 1.87
CA LYS A 57 6.53 7.88 1.50
C LYS A 57 7.17 8.68 2.63
N HIS A 58 6.76 8.45 3.87
CA HIS A 58 7.39 9.10 5.02
C HIS A 58 8.86 8.69 5.17
N ARG A 59 9.16 7.39 5.10
CA ARG A 59 10.54 6.87 5.17
C ARG A 59 11.41 7.43 4.04
N LEU A 60 10.87 7.46 2.82
CA LEU A 60 11.56 8.08 1.68
C LEU A 60 11.88 9.55 1.96
N LYS A 61 10.93 10.34 2.48
CA LYS A 61 11.18 11.74 2.86
C LYS A 61 12.27 11.88 3.92
N CYS A 62 12.33 10.98 4.91
CA CYS A 62 13.40 11.02 5.91
C CYS A 62 14.77 10.80 5.26
N VAL A 63 14.92 9.75 4.44
CA VAL A 63 16.17 9.46 3.73
C VAL A 63 16.56 10.62 2.82
N LEU A 64 15.62 11.19 2.06
CA LEU A 64 15.88 12.33 1.19
C LEU A 64 16.28 13.59 1.96
N ARG A 65 15.74 13.80 3.16
CA ARG A 65 16.10 14.93 4.02
C ARG A 65 17.44 14.74 4.71
N GLU A 66 17.74 13.53 5.18
CA GLU A 66 19.05 13.17 5.73
C GLU A 66 20.14 13.29 4.66
N GLY A 67 19.77 13.08 3.40
CA GLY A 67 20.68 13.10 2.26
C GLY A 67 21.52 11.84 2.20
N MET A 68 22.28 11.68 1.12
CA MET A 68 23.15 10.51 0.93
C MET A 68 24.57 10.75 1.47
N GLY A 69 24.80 11.87 2.17
CA GLY A 69 26.13 12.29 2.61
C GLY A 69 27.09 12.66 1.47
N MET A 70 26.56 12.85 0.26
CA MET A 70 27.31 13.15 -0.97
C MET A 70 27.02 14.58 -1.42
N THR A 71 27.96 15.17 -2.15
CA THR A 71 27.76 16.45 -2.82
C THR A 71 26.88 16.26 -4.08
N PRO A 72 26.20 17.31 -4.56
CA PRO A 72 25.46 17.26 -5.82
C PRO A 72 26.30 16.80 -7.01
N GLU A 73 27.59 17.12 -7.02
CA GLU A 73 28.57 16.76 -8.05
C GLU A 73 28.85 15.25 -8.03
N GLU A 74 29.10 14.67 -6.86
CA GLU A 74 29.33 13.23 -6.68
C GLU A 74 28.08 12.41 -7.05
N ILE A 75 26.89 12.93 -6.76
CA ILE A 75 25.63 12.30 -7.17
C ILE A 75 25.50 12.31 -8.69
N ARG A 76 25.91 13.40 -9.37
CA ARG A 76 25.85 13.50 -10.83
C ARG A 76 26.84 12.55 -11.50
N GLU A 77 28.04 12.41 -10.96
CA GLU A 77 29.07 11.51 -11.50
C GLU A 77 28.75 10.03 -11.26
N SER A 78 28.09 9.70 -10.14
CA SER A 78 27.70 8.32 -9.83
C SER A 78 26.48 7.81 -10.59
N TYR A 79 25.68 8.70 -11.19
CA TYR A 79 24.48 8.33 -11.93
C TYR A 79 24.80 8.02 -13.39
N ASP A 80 24.69 6.75 -13.78
CA ASP A 80 24.89 6.32 -15.17
C ASP A 80 23.66 6.63 -16.03
N PHE A 81 23.73 7.75 -16.75
CA PHE A 81 22.68 8.17 -17.70
C PHE A 81 22.64 7.31 -18.98
N SER A 82 23.65 6.47 -19.24
CA SER A 82 23.69 5.67 -20.48
C SER A 82 22.70 4.51 -20.50
N HIS A 83 22.17 4.12 -19.33
CA HIS A 83 21.18 3.06 -19.14
C HIS A 83 19.79 3.62 -18.80
N ALA A 84 19.58 4.92 -19.01
CA ALA A 84 18.26 5.51 -18.84
C ALA A 84 17.34 5.00 -19.95
N ASP A 85 16.67 3.87 -19.71
CA ASP A 85 15.51 3.39 -20.46
C ASP A 85 14.34 4.37 -20.24
N LEU A 86 14.54 5.62 -20.65
CA LEU A 86 13.46 6.58 -20.79
C LEU A 86 12.71 6.16 -22.04
N PRO A 87 11.43 5.75 -21.93
CA PRO A 87 10.64 5.54 -23.13
C PRO A 87 10.64 6.86 -23.90
N GLU A 88 10.99 6.83 -25.19
CA GLU A 88 10.96 8.00 -26.08
C GLU A 88 9.57 8.66 -26.10
N THR A 89 8.53 7.89 -25.76
CA THR A 89 7.19 8.39 -25.49
C THR A 89 7.04 8.77 -24.02
N PRO A 90 6.61 10.01 -23.67
CA PRO A 90 6.18 10.29 -22.31
C PRO A 90 5.14 9.25 -21.91
N LEU A 91 5.29 8.65 -20.73
CA LEU A 91 4.28 7.74 -20.17
C LEU A 91 2.97 8.50 -20.04
N SER A 92 2.15 8.48 -21.08
CA SER A 92 0.78 8.96 -21.04
C SER A 92 0.05 8.00 -20.11
N PHE A 93 -0.13 8.42 -18.86
CA PHE A 93 -0.99 7.77 -17.90
C PHE A 93 -2.44 7.96 -18.37
N GLU A 94 -2.80 7.27 -19.44
CA GLU A 94 -4.19 7.16 -19.85
C GLU A 94 -4.92 6.40 -18.74
N ARG A 95 -5.71 7.13 -17.94
CA ARG A 95 -6.68 6.53 -17.04
C ARG A 95 -7.70 5.78 -17.90
N LYS A 96 -7.44 4.49 -18.16
CA LYS A 96 -8.45 3.63 -18.78
C LYS A 96 -9.61 3.53 -17.80
N PRO A 97 -10.84 3.92 -18.19
CA PRO A 97 -11.98 3.82 -17.30
C PRO A 97 -12.18 2.36 -16.91
N VAL A 98 -12.23 2.09 -15.61
CA VAL A 98 -12.51 0.75 -15.08
C VAL A 98 -13.95 0.42 -15.45
N LYS A 99 -14.15 -0.57 -16.35
CA LYS A 99 -15.48 -1.03 -16.74
C LYS A 99 -16.04 -1.94 -15.64
N TYR A 100 -16.94 -1.43 -14.81
CA TYR A 100 -17.75 -2.28 -13.94
C TYR A 100 -18.83 -2.98 -14.78
N SER A 101 -18.95 -4.31 -14.65
CA SER A 101 -20.10 -5.05 -15.15
C SER A 101 -21.31 -4.73 -14.27
N ALA A 102 -22.22 -3.87 -14.75
CA ALA A 102 -23.51 -3.61 -14.11
C ALA A 102 -24.38 -4.87 -14.10
N LYS A 103 -24.15 -5.77 -13.14
CA LYS A 103 -25.13 -6.80 -12.79
C LYS A 103 -25.95 -6.20 -11.65
N ASN A 104 -27.23 -5.96 -11.92
CA ASN A 104 -28.27 -5.44 -11.01
C ASN A 104 -28.61 -3.95 -11.13
N ALA A 105 -28.75 -3.44 -12.36
CA ALA A 105 -29.60 -2.26 -12.62
C ALA A 105 -30.94 -2.75 -13.16
N GLY A 106 -31.80 -3.24 -12.26
CA GLY A 106 -33.10 -3.76 -12.65
C GLY A 106 -33.84 -4.36 -11.47
N LYS A 107 -34.52 -3.50 -10.72
CA LYS A 107 -35.83 -3.71 -10.06
C LYS A 107 -36.04 -2.65 -8.98
N SER A 108 -36.47 -1.47 -9.40
CA SER A 108 -37.24 -0.56 -8.55
C SER A 108 -38.03 0.37 -9.47
N SER A 109 -39.24 -0.04 -9.82
CA SER A 109 -40.41 0.84 -10.01
C SER A 109 -41.57 0.00 -10.55
N ARG A 110 -42.46 -0.42 -9.64
CA ARG A 110 -43.92 -0.27 -9.72
C ARG A 110 -44.51 -0.66 -8.37
#